data_AF-A0A0T7FBF0-F1
#
_entry.id   AF-A0A0T7FBF0-F1
#
_cell.length_a   1.000
_cell.length_b   1.000
_cell.length_c   1.000
_cell.angle_alpha   90.00
_cell.angle_beta   90.00
_cell.angle_gamma   90.00
#
_symmetry.space_group_name_H-M   'P 1'
#
loop_
_entity.id
_entity.type
_entity.pdbx_description
1 polymer ?
#
loop_
_entity_poly.entity_id
_entity_poly.type
_entity_poly.pdbx_seq_one_letter_code
_entity_poly.pdbx_strand_id
1 'polypeptide(L)'
;MTGIITSTKYVPLTGDQKVDGLISGYAWDGTITYAFPTSSTSYSYNGEKDFAFSSISSQQQAAAMILMEQSYGNTANDGFSIEGFTNADFVAGDVNTATVRFAQSSDPRLSTAWAYLPRTDSAGGDIWFGTEYAGTNDDYRFPEFGNYAGHTLAHELGHALGLKHAHEPDGNSNPAVVPSSYDSLEYTIMTYRTYIGDVPNGYEYEQNSAPQSFMMLDIAALQEMYGADYTTNGDDTTYKWNPNEGVTYVNGVAAITPNVNRIFATIWDGGGVDTYDLSAYTTRLRIDLRAGGYSFFSQTQLADLGGSLNNGYARGNIFNALLYHNNLASLVENVQAGSGHDTIVGNEVSNTLWGNGGNDSLGGGAGDDTLIGGAGSDSMSGGVGDDLYVVDIATDIVIENLNAGTDIVQTAIASYALSANVENLTYTGTGNFSGTGNGAANTITGGAGNDTLNGGAGADTLIGASGDDTYVVDNAGDTVTENADEGMDTIRTALASYSLAAVADVENLTYTGVAAFTGTGNGLDNTIRGGAAADILDGGAGADTLIGGVGNDTYIVDDLDDIVSEVANAGTDLIRTVLSAYQLTSIAHVEKLAFIGAGDFVGTGNALANVVSGGSGNDTLDGGTGVDTLIGGAGDDIYIV
;
A
#
# COMPACT_ATOMS: atom_id res chain seq x y z
N MET A 1 42.56 39.46 18.57
CA MET A 1 41.57 39.67 17.50
C MET A 1 40.40 38.77 17.89
N THR A 2 39.41 39.25 18.66
CA THR A 2 38.14 39.81 18.14
C THR A 2 37.69 38.98 16.94
N GLY A 3 36.88 37.94 17.09
CA GLY A 3 35.63 37.94 17.82
C GLY A 3 34.65 37.26 16.88
N ILE A 4 34.53 35.94 16.99
CA ILE A 4 33.25 35.34 16.62
C ILE A 4 32.34 35.80 17.74
N ILE A 5 31.62 36.90 17.49
CA ILE A 5 30.39 37.15 18.22
C ILE A 5 29.55 35.95 17.85
N THR A 6 29.34 35.04 18.78
CA THR A 6 28.38 33.96 18.61
C THR A 6 27.03 34.64 18.41
N SER A 7 26.62 34.72 17.13
CA SER A 7 25.37 35.33 16.74
C SER A 7 24.25 34.38 17.11
N THR A 8 23.23 34.94 17.76
CA THR A 8 21.97 34.25 17.98
C THR A 8 20.93 34.86 17.06
N LYS A 9 20.05 34.02 16.52
CA LYS A 9 18.84 34.45 15.82
C LYS A 9 17.61 34.23 16.69
N TYR A 10 16.61 35.07 16.50
CA TYR A 10 15.30 34.88 17.11
C TYR A 10 14.55 33.78 16.36
N VAL A 11 13.92 32.88 17.10
CA VAL A 11 13.10 31.79 16.55
C VAL A 11 11.63 32.12 16.81
N PRO A 12 10.84 32.44 15.77
CA PRO A 12 9.43 32.72 15.95
C PRO A 12 8.66 31.45 16.34
N LEU A 13 7.55 31.63 17.06
CA LEU A 13 6.61 30.54 17.33
C LEU A 13 5.87 30.13 16.05
N THR A 14 5.66 28.83 15.88
CA THR A 14 5.03 28.22 14.70
C THR A 14 3.50 28.27 14.78
N GLY A 15 2.95 28.36 15.99
CA GLY A 15 1.52 28.23 16.26
C GLY A 15 1.10 26.80 16.62
N ASP A 16 1.99 25.80 16.50
CA ASP A 16 1.79 24.49 17.11
C ASP A 16 2.35 24.48 18.53
N GLN A 17 1.44 24.42 19.50
CA GLN A 17 1.79 24.41 20.92
C GLN A 17 2.73 23.26 21.32
N LYS A 18 2.72 22.13 20.61
CA LYS A 18 3.61 20.99 20.91
C LYS A 18 5.07 21.36 20.64
N VAL A 19 5.33 22.02 19.52
CA VAL A 19 6.67 22.45 19.10
C VAL A 19 7.07 23.74 19.84
N ASP A 20 6.16 24.71 19.87
CA ASP A 20 6.35 25.99 20.56
C ASP A 20 6.64 25.82 22.06
N GLY A 21 6.12 24.74 22.67
CA GLY A 21 6.39 24.37 24.05
C GLY A 21 7.85 24.08 24.36
N LEU A 22 8.69 23.82 23.34
CA LEU A 22 10.11 23.50 23.47
C LEU A 22 11.03 24.64 23.01
N ILE A 23 10.52 25.69 22.36
CA ILE A 23 11.35 26.79 21.85
C ILE A 23 11.67 27.78 22.97
N SER A 24 12.95 28.04 23.26
CA SER A 24 13.36 29.10 24.23
C SER A 24 13.27 30.52 23.65
N GLY A 25 13.22 30.65 22.33
CA GLY A 25 13.10 31.92 21.60
C GLY A 25 14.37 32.36 20.88
N TYR A 26 15.53 31.76 21.19
CA TYR A 26 16.78 32.02 20.49
C TYR A 26 17.48 30.71 20.11
N ALA A 27 18.11 30.71 18.94
CA ALA A 27 19.01 29.66 18.46
C ALA A 27 20.31 30.28 17.96
N TRP A 28 21.34 29.47 17.77
CA TRP A 28 22.57 29.93 17.12
C TRP A 28 22.34 30.28 15.66
N ASP A 29 23.06 31.31 15.18
CA ASP A 29 23.00 31.80 13.80
C ASP A 29 24.33 31.53 13.09
N GLY A 30 24.30 30.65 12.09
CA GLY A 30 25.48 30.15 11.38
C GLY A 30 26.09 28.90 12.00
N THR A 31 27.36 28.64 11.65
CA THR A 31 28.14 27.49 12.12
C THR A 31 28.25 27.45 13.64
N ILE A 32 27.92 26.30 14.23
CA ILE A 32 27.99 26.02 15.66
C ILE A 32 29.36 25.42 15.95
N THR A 33 30.19 26.16 16.68
CA THR A 33 31.50 25.65 17.07
C THR A 33 31.41 24.90 18.39
N TYR A 34 31.96 23.69 18.50
CA TYR A 34 32.05 22.99 19.77
C TYR A 34 33.50 22.82 20.25
N ALA A 35 33.70 22.70 21.56
CA ALA A 35 35.01 22.34 22.11
C ALA A 35 34.91 21.57 23.43
N PHE A 36 36.00 20.88 23.75
CA PHE A 36 36.17 20.14 25.01
C PHE A 36 37.34 20.73 25.82
N PRO A 37 37.13 21.85 26.55
CA PRO A 37 38.20 22.51 27.29
C PRO A 37 38.86 21.59 28.33
N THR A 38 40.18 21.68 28.44
CA THR A 38 40.99 20.95 29.43
C THR A 38 41.49 21.81 30.59
N SER A 39 41.15 23.11 30.57
CA SER A 39 41.52 24.08 31.62
C SER A 39 40.34 25.00 31.94
N SER A 40 40.16 25.30 33.23
CA SER A 40 39.15 26.26 33.70
C SER A 40 39.38 27.67 33.14
N THR A 41 40.61 28.00 32.73
CA THR A 41 40.95 29.31 32.15
C THR A 41 40.30 29.57 30.79
N SER A 42 39.75 28.54 30.14
CA SER A 42 38.98 28.67 28.90
C SER A 42 37.61 29.32 29.11
N TYR A 43 37.15 29.40 30.36
CA TYR A 43 35.91 30.05 30.76
C TYR A 43 36.25 31.40 31.43
N SER A 44 35.77 32.50 30.84
CA SER A 44 36.16 33.87 31.26
C SER A 44 35.27 34.47 32.36
N TYR A 45 34.20 33.79 32.76
CA TYR A 45 33.24 34.19 33.80
C TYR A 45 33.40 33.32 35.06
N ASN A 46 33.09 33.86 36.24
CA ASN A 46 33.14 33.09 37.49
C ASN A 46 31.92 32.17 37.66
N GLY A 47 32.08 31.06 38.39
CA GLY A 47 31.01 30.09 38.60
C GLY A 47 31.55 28.67 38.70
N GLU A 48 30.94 27.77 37.95
CA GLU A 48 31.19 26.33 37.86
C GLU A 48 32.67 26.01 37.65
N LYS A 49 33.36 26.78 36.80
CA LYS A 49 34.80 26.64 36.53
C LYS A 49 35.69 26.74 37.77
N ASP A 50 35.20 27.40 38.84
CA ASP A 50 35.95 27.67 40.07
C ASP A 50 35.84 26.53 41.10
N PHE A 51 35.03 25.49 40.80
CA PHE A 51 34.75 24.36 41.70
C PHE A 51 35.34 23.04 41.17
N ALA A 52 36.65 22.86 41.37
CA ALA A 52 37.40 21.66 40.96
C ALA A 52 37.08 21.20 39.53
N PHE A 53 37.22 22.13 38.58
CA PHE A 53 37.06 21.89 37.15
C PHE A 53 37.76 20.61 36.67
N SER A 54 37.09 19.87 35.80
CA SER A 54 37.70 18.81 34.98
C SER A 54 37.12 18.79 33.57
N SER A 55 37.90 18.31 32.60
CA SER A 55 37.39 17.99 31.27
C SER A 55 36.41 16.83 31.33
N ILE A 56 35.45 16.79 30.40
CA ILE A 56 34.60 15.61 30.21
C ILE A 56 35.41 14.37 29.76
N SER A 57 34.90 13.18 30.03
CA SER A 57 35.55 11.91 29.68
C SER A 57 35.62 11.71 28.16
N SER A 58 36.48 10.80 27.69
CA SER A 58 36.52 10.44 26.27
C SER A 58 35.21 9.81 25.77
N GLN A 59 34.48 9.12 26.65
CA GLN A 59 33.17 8.54 26.33
C GLN A 59 32.10 9.63 26.19
N GLN A 60 32.12 10.65 27.06
CA GLN A 60 31.28 11.84 26.89
C GLN A 60 31.58 12.59 25.60
N GLN A 61 32.86 12.75 25.25
CA GLN A 61 33.25 13.38 23.99
C GLN A 61 32.71 12.59 22.80
N ALA A 62 32.89 11.26 22.78
CA ALA A 62 32.37 10.41 21.70
C ALA A 62 30.84 10.47 21.60
N ALA A 63 30.12 10.40 22.73
CA ALA A 63 28.66 10.48 22.73
C ALA A 63 28.14 11.86 22.26
N ALA A 64 28.77 12.96 22.70
CA ALA A 64 28.42 14.29 22.21
C ALA A 64 28.65 14.42 20.70
N MET A 65 29.75 13.88 20.19
CA MET A 65 30.06 13.91 18.76
C MET A 65 29.08 13.09 17.93
N ILE A 66 28.70 11.89 18.39
CA ILE A 66 27.67 11.06 17.72
C ILE A 66 26.32 11.77 17.65
N LEU A 67 25.96 12.54 18.68
CA LEU A 67 24.69 13.28 18.71
C LEU A 67 24.74 14.57 17.89
N MET A 68 25.92 15.18 17.72
CA MET A 68 26.07 16.44 16.97
C MET A 68 26.35 16.19 15.49
N GLU A 69 27.39 15.43 15.15
CA GLU A 69 27.97 15.37 13.82
C GLU A 69 27.57 14.12 13.02
N GLN A 70 27.09 14.30 11.79
CA GLN A 70 26.97 13.20 10.80
C GLN A 70 28.36 12.64 10.43
N SER A 71 29.38 13.49 10.45
CA SER A 71 30.73 13.08 10.02
C SER A 71 31.46 12.19 11.04
N TYR A 72 30.91 12.05 12.26
CA TYR A 72 31.53 11.31 13.35
C TYR A 72 30.83 9.99 13.63
N GLY A 73 31.57 8.89 13.44
CA GLY A 73 31.03 7.55 13.62
C GLY A 73 30.85 6.87 12.28
N ASN A 74 29.76 6.14 12.12
CA ASN A 74 29.40 5.52 10.84
C ASN A 74 28.10 6.15 10.33
N THR A 75 27.90 6.15 9.02
CA THR A 75 26.77 6.87 8.39
C THR A 75 25.39 6.35 8.81
N ALA A 76 25.29 5.14 9.38
CA ALA A 76 24.02 4.64 9.93
C ALA A 76 23.56 5.44 11.16
N ASN A 77 24.49 6.15 11.83
CA ASN A 77 24.17 7.04 12.95
C ASN A 77 23.53 8.35 12.50
N ASP A 78 23.66 8.73 11.23
CA ASP A 78 23.44 10.09 10.79
C ASP A 78 21.99 10.52 11.05
N GLY A 79 21.00 9.69 10.72
CA GLY A 79 19.57 9.92 11.02
C GLY A 79 19.21 10.06 12.52
N PHE A 80 20.16 9.87 13.44
CA PHE A 80 19.98 10.05 14.89
C PHE A 80 20.80 11.24 15.46
N SER A 81 21.56 11.94 14.62
CA SER A 81 22.37 13.10 14.97
C SER A 81 21.67 14.40 14.58
N ILE A 82 21.99 15.50 15.28
CA ILE A 82 21.38 16.81 15.02
C ILE A 82 21.70 17.31 13.62
N GLU A 83 22.94 17.15 13.13
CA GLU A 83 23.22 17.42 11.72
C GLU A 83 22.38 16.54 10.80
N GLY A 84 22.09 15.28 11.15
CA GLY A 84 21.36 14.40 10.23
C GLY A 84 19.88 14.68 10.11
N PHE A 85 19.26 15.24 11.14
CA PHE A 85 17.86 15.68 11.06
C PHE A 85 17.69 17.20 10.92
N THR A 86 18.77 17.99 10.88
CA THR A 86 18.73 19.45 10.67
C THR A 86 19.89 19.99 9.84
N ASN A 87 19.74 21.17 9.22
CA ASN A 87 20.87 21.85 8.55
C ASN A 87 21.79 22.62 9.53
N ALA A 88 21.88 22.19 10.79
CA ALA A 88 22.93 22.67 11.68
C ALA A 88 24.31 22.28 11.09
N ASP A 89 25.34 23.08 11.41
CA ASP A 89 26.71 22.86 10.93
C ASP A 89 27.64 22.92 12.14
N PHE A 90 28.08 21.77 12.60
CA PHE A 90 28.97 21.63 13.76
C PHE A 90 30.42 21.50 13.29
N VAL A 91 31.28 22.33 13.89
CA VAL A 91 32.72 22.24 13.64
C VAL A 91 33.52 22.38 14.93
N ALA A 92 34.64 21.68 15.03
CA ALA A 92 35.56 21.86 16.14
C ALA A 92 36.06 23.32 16.21
N GLY A 93 35.87 23.96 17.35
CA GLY A 93 36.22 25.35 17.62
C GLY A 93 37.41 25.54 18.56
N ASP A 94 37.76 26.81 18.80
CA ASP A 94 38.74 27.17 19.83
C ASP A 94 38.14 27.00 21.23
N VAL A 95 38.86 26.33 22.14
CA VAL A 95 38.41 26.04 23.51
C VAL A 95 37.97 27.28 24.31
N ASN A 96 38.46 28.47 23.95
CA ASN A 96 38.14 29.71 24.67
C ASN A 96 36.93 30.46 24.07
N THR A 97 36.50 30.14 22.85
CA THR A 97 35.46 30.90 22.12
C THR A 97 34.42 30.04 21.40
N ALA A 98 34.51 28.71 21.49
CA ALA A 98 33.50 27.83 20.92
C ALA A 98 32.11 28.14 21.49
N THR A 99 31.10 27.94 20.65
CA THR A 99 29.69 28.22 20.93
C THR A 99 29.12 27.24 21.94
N VAL A 100 29.48 25.96 21.81
CA VAL A 100 29.09 24.90 22.76
C VAL A 100 30.36 24.34 23.40
N ARG A 101 30.43 24.33 24.73
CA ARG A 101 31.61 23.82 25.45
C ARG A 101 31.17 22.92 26.58
N PHE A 102 31.86 21.79 26.73
CA PHE A 102 31.51 20.78 27.72
C PHE A 102 32.58 20.72 28.82
N ALA A 103 32.14 20.71 30.08
CA ALA A 103 33.03 20.53 31.22
C ALA A 103 32.34 19.83 32.40
N GLN A 104 33.15 19.40 33.36
CA GLN A 104 32.70 18.90 34.66
C GLN A 104 33.06 19.87 35.77
N SER A 105 32.18 19.97 36.77
CA SER A 105 32.37 20.78 37.95
C SER A 105 31.83 20.08 39.19
N SER A 106 32.47 20.34 40.33
CA SER A 106 32.01 19.91 41.66
C SER A 106 31.26 21.03 42.41
N ASP A 107 30.73 22.03 41.69
CA ASP A 107 29.93 23.10 42.28
C ASP A 107 28.75 22.48 43.06
N PRO A 108 28.58 22.78 44.36
CA PRO A 108 27.51 22.21 45.17
C PRO A 108 26.09 22.60 44.72
N ARG A 109 25.94 23.55 43.79
CA ARG A 109 24.67 23.92 43.16
C ARG A 109 24.36 23.09 41.91
N LEU A 110 25.35 22.37 41.38
CA LEU A 110 25.27 21.52 40.20
C LEU A 110 25.26 20.05 40.64
N SER A 111 24.13 19.61 41.22
CA SER A 111 23.96 18.20 41.64
C SER A 111 23.83 17.25 40.45
N THR A 112 23.28 17.71 39.34
CA THR A 112 23.05 16.93 38.11
C THR A 112 23.89 17.48 36.96
N ALA A 113 23.26 18.06 35.95
CA ALA A 113 23.89 18.81 34.88
C ALA A 113 23.03 20.06 34.62
N TRP A 114 23.60 21.04 33.92
CA TRP A 114 22.84 22.10 33.29
C TRP A 114 23.57 22.63 32.07
N ALA A 115 22.85 23.33 31.22
CA ALA A 115 23.40 24.07 30.11
C ALA A 115 22.86 25.50 30.08
N TYR A 116 23.67 26.39 29.52
CA TYR A 116 23.23 27.73 29.20
C TYR A 116 22.63 27.76 27.79
N LEU A 117 21.40 28.26 27.69
CA LEU A 117 20.73 28.52 26.41
C LEU A 117 21.57 29.42 25.47
N PRO A 118 21.28 29.43 24.16
CA PRO A 118 21.90 30.35 23.21
C PRO A 118 21.79 31.82 23.66
N ARG A 119 22.95 32.43 23.91
CA ARG A 119 23.07 33.84 24.31
C ARG A 119 24.43 34.39 23.92
N THR A 120 24.50 35.71 23.76
CA THR A 120 25.70 36.39 23.25
C THR A 120 26.77 36.67 24.31
N ASP A 121 26.56 36.25 25.56
CA ASP A 121 27.55 36.41 26.61
C ASP A 121 28.59 35.26 26.60
N SER A 122 29.62 35.37 27.43
CA SER A 122 30.74 34.42 27.44
C SER A 122 30.41 33.01 27.92
N ALA A 123 29.19 32.78 28.38
CA ALA A 123 28.76 31.54 29.00
C ALA A 123 27.60 30.88 28.24
N GLY A 124 27.10 31.49 27.16
CA GLY A 124 26.08 30.85 26.31
C GLY A 124 26.58 29.57 25.67
N GLY A 125 25.72 28.54 25.66
CA GLY A 125 26.02 27.21 25.12
C GLY A 125 26.98 26.35 25.95
N ASP A 126 27.46 26.84 27.09
CA ASP A 126 28.27 26.02 27.99
C ASP A 126 27.42 24.97 28.70
N ILE A 127 27.89 23.73 28.69
CA ILE A 127 27.29 22.56 29.31
C ILE A 127 28.20 22.10 30.45
N TRP A 128 27.62 21.97 31.64
CA TRP A 128 28.31 21.57 32.85
C TRP A 128 27.70 20.29 33.43
N PHE A 129 28.54 19.28 33.64
CA PHE A 129 28.16 18.05 34.34
C PHE A 129 28.68 18.07 35.77
N GLY A 130 27.80 17.79 36.72
CA GLY A 130 28.12 17.61 38.13
C GLY A 130 28.89 16.31 38.37
N THR A 131 29.51 16.20 39.54
CA THR A 131 30.27 15.00 39.94
C THR A 131 29.56 14.15 41.00
N GLU A 132 28.30 14.46 41.34
CA GLU A 132 27.59 13.78 42.43
C GLU A 132 27.37 12.28 42.16
N TYR A 133 27.06 11.91 40.91
CA TYR A 133 26.84 10.52 40.50
C TYR A 133 28.13 9.72 40.25
N ALA A 134 29.30 10.29 40.52
CA ALA A 134 30.58 9.62 40.28
C ALA A 134 30.67 8.27 41.01
N GLY A 135 30.86 7.18 40.25
CA GLY A 135 30.95 5.81 40.77
C GLY A 135 29.60 5.12 41.00
N THR A 136 28.48 5.75 40.63
CA THR A 136 27.15 5.13 40.58
C THR A 136 26.84 4.62 39.16
N ASN A 137 25.68 4.00 38.96
CA ASN A 137 25.24 3.61 37.61
C ASN A 137 24.85 4.82 36.73
N ASP A 138 24.68 5.99 37.34
CA ASP A 138 24.26 7.25 36.71
C ASP A 138 25.45 8.19 36.45
N ASP A 139 26.67 7.65 36.53
CA ASP A 139 27.89 8.41 36.37
C ASP A 139 28.02 8.98 34.95
N TYR A 140 27.91 10.30 34.84
CA TYR A 140 27.94 11.04 33.58
C TYR A 140 29.18 10.80 32.72
N ARG A 141 30.26 10.23 33.28
CA ARG A 141 31.47 9.89 32.53
C ARG A 141 31.30 8.67 31.63
N PHE A 142 30.23 7.89 31.81
CA PHE A 142 29.96 6.66 31.06
C PHE A 142 28.59 6.72 30.35
N PRO A 143 28.37 7.68 29.42
CA PRO A 143 27.14 7.72 28.64
C PRO A 143 27.08 6.56 27.65
N GLU A 144 25.92 5.91 27.57
CA GLU A 144 25.63 4.80 26.68
C GLU A 144 24.16 4.93 26.21
N PHE A 145 23.82 4.34 25.06
CA PHE A 145 22.45 4.39 24.55
C PHE A 145 21.47 3.75 25.54
N GLY A 146 20.50 4.55 25.98
CA GLY A 146 19.43 4.16 26.90
C GLY A 146 19.75 4.37 28.39
N ASN A 147 20.98 4.75 28.77
CA ASN A 147 21.28 5.05 30.17
C ASN A 147 21.04 6.54 30.51
N TYR A 148 20.91 6.86 31.80
CA TYR A 148 20.64 8.23 32.26
C TYR A 148 21.76 9.21 31.91
N ALA A 149 23.02 8.76 31.88
CA ALA A 149 24.14 9.61 31.49
C ALA A 149 24.07 10.05 30.02
N GLY A 150 23.71 9.14 29.11
CA GLY A 150 23.49 9.44 27.70
C GLY A 150 22.28 10.35 27.47
N HIS A 151 21.16 10.05 28.13
CA HIS A 151 19.97 10.91 28.10
C HIS A 151 20.27 12.33 28.62
N THR A 152 20.94 12.46 29.77
CA THR A 152 21.30 13.78 30.32
C THR A 152 22.22 14.54 29.37
N LEU A 153 23.20 13.87 28.75
CA LEU A 153 24.08 14.52 27.77
C LEU A 153 23.28 15.08 26.58
N ALA A 154 22.35 14.30 26.01
CA ALA A 154 21.49 14.76 24.92
C ALA A 154 20.55 15.90 25.35
N HIS A 155 19.99 15.82 26.56
CA HIS A 155 19.13 16.84 27.15
C HIS A 155 19.85 18.19 27.28
N GLU A 156 21.03 18.20 27.88
CA GLU A 156 21.80 19.43 28.05
C GLU A 156 22.31 20.00 26.72
N LEU A 157 22.62 19.13 25.76
CA LEU A 157 22.91 19.55 24.40
C LEU A 157 21.69 20.24 23.77
N GLY A 158 20.48 19.70 23.96
CA GLY A 158 19.23 20.34 23.54
C GLY A 158 19.09 21.76 24.10
N HIS A 159 19.36 21.95 25.39
CA HIS A 159 19.39 23.28 26.01
C HIS A 159 20.44 24.20 25.38
N ALA A 160 21.67 23.73 25.19
CA ALA A 160 22.73 24.53 24.58
C ALA A 160 22.39 24.97 23.13
N LEU A 161 21.44 24.31 22.48
CA LEU A 161 20.95 24.62 21.13
C LEU A 161 19.66 25.46 21.12
N GLY A 162 19.00 25.61 22.27
CA GLY A 162 17.84 26.49 22.43
C GLY A 162 16.53 25.80 22.74
N LEU A 163 16.54 24.49 22.99
CA LEU A 163 15.38 23.81 23.58
C LEU A 163 15.20 24.23 25.04
N LYS A 164 13.97 24.41 25.49
CA LYS A 164 13.63 24.60 26.91
C LYS A 164 12.88 23.39 27.45
N HIS A 165 12.72 23.33 28.77
CA HIS A 165 11.92 22.27 29.37
C HIS A 165 10.47 22.29 28.87
N ALA A 166 9.94 21.10 28.62
CA ALA A 166 8.60 20.91 28.08
C ALA A 166 7.48 21.54 28.93
N HIS A 167 7.68 21.59 30.25
CA HIS A 167 6.67 21.94 31.23
C HIS A 167 6.83 23.34 31.84
N GLU A 168 7.91 24.04 31.50
CA GLU A 168 8.23 25.33 32.10
C GLU A 168 8.00 26.46 31.09
N PRO A 169 7.18 27.47 31.41
CA PRO A 169 7.12 28.68 30.60
C PRO A 169 8.44 29.45 30.75
N ASP A 170 8.97 29.98 29.65
CA ASP A 170 10.11 30.89 29.70
C ASP A 170 9.61 32.33 29.88
N GLY A 171 9.16 32.63 31.11
CA GLY A 171 8.73 33.97 31.50
C GLY A 171 7.74 34.63 30.53
N ASN A 172 8.05 35.86 30.11
CA ASN A 172 7.29 36.60 29.10
C ASN A 172 7.80 36.36 27.67
N SER A 173 8.96 35.70 27.48
CA SER A 173 9.56 35.43 26.17
C SER A 173 8.81 34.33 25.42
N ASN A 174 8.46 33.24 26.13
CA ASN A 174 7.59 32.20 25.62
C ASN A 174 6.73 31.57 26.74
N PRO A 175 5.43 31.92 26.82
CA PRO A 175 4.53 31.31 27.80
C PRO A 175 4.04 29.91 27.41
N ALA A 176 4.35 29.42 26.20
CA ALA A 176 3.92 28.11 25.74
C ALA A 176 4.66 26.99 26.49
N VAL A 177 3.94 25.91 26.73
CA VAL A 177 4.44 24.65 27.27
C VAL A 177 3.84 23.52 26.44
N VAL A 178 4.56 22.40 26.37
CA VAL A 178 4.06 21.20 25.69
C VAL A 178 2.76 20.77 26.37
N PRO A 179 1.68 20.47 25.61
CA PRO A 179 0.43 20.03 26.22
C PRO A 179 0.64 18.76 27.05
N SER A 180 -0.04 18.64 28.19
CA SER A 180 0.20 17.54 29.14
C SER A 180 0.00 16.13 28.58
N SER A 181 -0.75 15.98 27.48
CA SER A 181 -0.92 14.72 26.75
C SER A 181 0.27 14.34 25.86
N TYR A 182 1.26 15.22 25.73
CA TYR A 182 2.48 15.06 24.94
C TYR A 182 3.74 15.36 25.78
N ASP A 183 3.58 15.60 27.09
CA ASP A 183 4.67 15.92 28.00
C ASP A 183 5.15 14.65 28.71
N SER A 184 5.91 13.83 27.99
CA SER A 184 6.58 12.61 28.47
C SER A 184 7.80 12.26 27.61
N LEU A 185 8.64 11.35 28.09
CA LEU A 185 9.82 10.87 27.36
C LEU A 185 9.49 10.19 26.02
N GLU A 186 8.24 9.82 25.78
CA GLU A 186 7.79 9.29 24.48
C GLU A 186 7.75 10.35 23.38
N TYR A 187 7.84 11.64 23.74
CA TYR A 187 7.69 12.76 22.81
C TYR A 187 8.86 13.73 22.81
N THR A 188 9.48 13.96 23.97
CA THR A 188 10.59 14.90 24.13
C THR A 188 11.50 14.45 25.26
N ILE A 189 12.82 14.53 25.05
CA ILE A 189 13.79 14.31 26.12
C ILE A 189 13.90 15.50 27.08
N MET A 190 13.28 16.64 26.75
CA MET A 190 13.33 17.90 27.51
C MET A 190 12.28 17.97 28.63
N THR A 191 11.50 16.91 28.85
CA THR A 191 10.57 16.82 29.97
C THR A 191 11.25 16.27 31.23
N TYR A 192 10.67 16.55 32.40
CA TYR A 192 10.99 15.85 33.66
C TYR A 192 9.94 14.80 34.03
N ARG A 193 9.03 14.47 33.11
CA ARG A 193 7.99 13.46 33.30
C ARG A 193 8.36 12.20 32.53
N THR A 194 8.39 11.07 33.23
CA THR A 194 8.74 9.80 32.60
C THR A 194 7.64 9.33 31.65
N TYR A 195 6.38 9.45 32.09
CA TYR A 195 5.17 9.10 31.36
C TYR A 195 4.11 10.21 31.48
N ILE A 196 3.07 10.15 30.64
CA ILE A 196 1.97 11.13 30.69
C ILE A 196 1.31 11.13 32.08
N GLY A 197 1.17 12.30 32.68
CA GLY A 197 0.52 12.47 33.99
C GLY A 197 1.44 12.23 35.20
N ASP A 198 2.72 11.95 34.97
CA ASP A 198 3.76 11.93 36.00
C ASP A 198 3.98 13.35 36.60
N VAL A 199 4.61 13.39 37.77
CA VAL A 199 5.08 14.64 38.41
C VAL A 199 6.47 15.00 37.88
N PRO A 200 6.78 16.29 37.66
CA PRO A 200 8.05 16.71 37.06
C PRO A 200 9.19 16.75 38.11
N ASN A 201 9.46 15.63 38.78
CA ASN A 201 10.43 15.54 39.88
C ASN A 201 11.65 14.65 39.55
N GLY A 202 11.79 14.21 38.30
CA GLY A 202 12.83 13.27 37.86
C GLY A 202 12.24 11.99 37.29
N TYR A 203 13.12 11.07 36.88
CA TYR A 203 12.70 9.90 36.09
C TYR A 203 12.53 8.63 36.93
N GLU A 204 11.53 7.80 36.56
CA GLU A 204 11.19 6.53 37.22
C GLU A 204 11.58 5.28 36.42
N TYR A 205 12.20 5.44 35.25
CA TYR A 205 12.46 4.32 34.33
C TYR A 205 13.50 3.32 34.86
N GLU A 206 13.44 2.08 34.35
CA GLU A 206 14.46 1.05 34.60
C GLU A 206 15.84 1.49 34.07
N GLN A 207 16.91 1.10 34.74
CA GLN A 207 18.27 1.27 34.22
C GLN A 207 18.36 0.80 32.75
N ASN A 208 18.88 1.67 31.88
CA ASN A 208 19.02 1.46 30.44
C ASN A 208 17.70 1.48 29.62
N SER A 209 16.61 2.04 30.17
CA SER A 209 15.34 2.27 29.46
C SER A 209 15.07 3.75 29.10
N ALA A 210 16.08 4.62 29.17
CA ALA A 210 15.96 6.00 28.72
C ALA A 210 15.88 6.08 27.17
N PRO A 211 15.41 7.22 26.61
CA PRO A 211 15.49 7.47 25.18
C PRO A 211 16.92 7.31 24.64
N GLN A 212 17.03 6.74 23.43
CA GLN A 212 18.28 6.45 22.74
C GLN A 212 18.59 7.49 21.65
N SER A 213 17.66 8.39 21.37
CA SER A 213 17.77 9.50 20.41
C SER A 213 17.07 10.74 20.95
N PHE A 214 17.20 11.86 20.24
CA PHE A 214 16.20 12.93 20.32
C PHE A 214 14.84 12.38 19.89
N MET A 215 13.76 12.81 20.54
CA MET A 215 12.41 12.33 20.29
C MET A 215 11.67 13.27 19.34
N MET A 216 10.50 12.85 18.83
CA MET A 216 9.81 13.54 17.73
C MET A 216 9.59 15.05 17.91
N LEU A 217 9.31 15.53 19.13
CA LEU A 217 9.13 16.98 19.37
C LEU A 217 10.47 17.72 19.47
N ASP A 218 11.52 17.05 19.94
CA ASP A 218 12.86 17.63 19.96
C ASP A 218 13.37 17.83 18.53
N ILE A 219 13.21 16.82 17.68
CA ILE A 219 13.54 16.87 16.25
C ILE A 219 12.76 18.01 15.59
N ALA A 220 11.43 18.05 15.74
CA ALA A 220 10.61 19.10 15.15
C ALA A 220 11.03 20.51 15.61
N ALA A 221 11.28 20.71 16.91
CA ALA A 221 11.70 22.01 17.43
C ALA A 221 13.10 22.42 16.93
N LEU A 222 14.04 21.48 16.84
CA LEU A 222 15.38 21.73 16.28
C LEU A 222 15.32 22.02 14.77
N GLN A 223 14.42 21.37 14.03
CA GLN A 223 14.18 21.65 12.61
C GLN A 223 13.60 23.06 12.40
N GLU A 224 12.75 23.57 13.29
CA GLU A 224 12.32 24.97 13.23
C GLU A 224 13.47 25.94 13.50
N MET A 225 14.43 25.55 14.35
CA MET A 225 15.60 26.36 14.66
C MET A 225 16.64 26.36 13.54
N TYR A 226 16.88 25.22 12.89
CA TYR A 226 18.03 25.01 12.01
C TYR A 226 17.67 24.57 10.59
N GLY A 227 16.39 24.33 10.31
CA GLY A 227 15.87 23.73 9.07
C GLY A 227 16.05 22.22 9.06
N ALA A 228 15.14 21.46 8.44
CA ALA A 228 15.29 20.00 8.27
C ALA A 228 16.32 19.64 7.18
N ASP A 229 17.12 18.59 7.41
CA ASP A 229 18.04 18.01 6.42
C ASP A 229 17.37 16.82 5.72
N TYR A 230 17.18 16.93 4.40
CA TYR A 230 16.60 15.89 3.54
C TYR A 230 17.67 15.15 2.72
N THR A 231 18.95 15.31 3.06
CA THR A 231 20.06 14.64 2.37
C THR A 231 20.56 13.42 3.14
N THR A 232 20.42 13.41 4.46
CA THR A 232 20.69 12.23 5.30
C THR A 232 19.68 11.14 5.05
N ASN A 233 20.16 9.93 4.81
CA ASN A 233 19.33 8.79 4.41
C ASN A 233 18.44 9.07 3.19
N GLY A 234 18.70 10.10 2.37
CA GLY A 234 17.81 10.55 1.29
C GLY A 234 17.67 9.64 0.05
N ASP A 235 18.20 8.42 0.11
CA ASP A 235 18.04 7.34 -0.86
C ASP A 235 17.38 6.15 -0.13
N ASP A 236 16.86 5.14 -0.85
CA ASP A 236 16.20 3.97 -0.26
C ASP A 236 16.96 3.37 0.95
N THR A 237 16.33 3.43 2.12
CA THR A 237 16.91 3.03 3.39
C THR A 237 16.17 1.87 4.03
N THR A 238 16.92 0.84 4.45
CA THR A 238 16.37 -0.29 5.22
C THR A 238 16.70 -0.14 6.70
N TYR A 239 15.67 -0.02 7.52
CA TYR A 239 15.73 -0.04 8.98
C TYR A 239 15.41 -1.45 9.49
N LYS A 240 16.29 -1.99 10.34
CA LYS A 240 16.16 -3.34 10.89
C LYS A 240 16.52 -3.38 12.36
N TRP A 241 15.85 -4.23 13.13
CA TRP A 241 16.13 -4.41 14.56
C TRP A 241 16.41 -5.87 14.91
N ASN A 242 17.38 -6.10 15.78
CA ASN A 242 17.66 -7.44 16.32
C ASN A 242 16.70 -7.76 17.48
N PRO A 243 15.87 -8.82 17.38
CA PRO A 243 14.90 -9.17 18.44
C PRO A 243 15.52 -9.55 19.80
N ASN A 244 16.78 -9.98 19.81
CA ASN A 244 17.46 -10.49 21.01
C ASN A 244 18.36 -9.46 21.68
N GLU A 245 18.81 -8.45 20.94
CA GLU A 245 19.81 -7.48 21.40
C GLU A 245 19.32 -6.04 21.36
N GLY A 246 18.28 -5.72 20.59
CA GLY A 246 17.74 -4.36 20.48
C GLY A 246 18.59 -3.45 19.60
N VAL A 247 19.62 -3.99 18.95
CA VAL A 247 20.47 -3.24 18.01
C VAL A 247 19.62 -2.75 16.84
N THR A 248 19.72 -1.45 16.56
CA THR A 248 19.13 -0.81 15.38
C THR A 248 20.17 -0.79 14.26
N TYR A 249 19.79 -1.28 13.09
CA TYR A 249 20.59 -1.27 11.89
C TYR A 249 19.95 -0.36 10.85
N VAL A 250 20.79 0.42 10.16
CA VAL A 250 20.42 1.19 8.96
C VAL A 250 21.30 0.67 7.83
N ASN A 251 20.69 0.19 6.76
CA ASN A 251 21.37 -0.41 5.61
C ASN A 251 22.38 -1.51 6.01
N GLY A 252 22.02 -2.31 7.02
CA GLY A 252 22.81 -3.43 7.54
C GLY A 252 23.97 -3.05 8.46
N VAL A 253 24.18 -1.77 8.75
CA VAL A 253 25.22 -1.27 9.66
C VAL A 253 24.57 -0.84 10.98
N ALA A 254 25.20 -1.18 12.11
CA ALA A 254 24.66 -0.86 13.43
C ALA A 254 24.73 0.65 13.72
N ALA A 255 23.57 1.27 13.87
CA ALA A 255 23.40 2.67 14.25
C ALA A 255 23.35 2.82 15.78
N ILE A 256 22.40 2.15 16.43
CA ILE A 256 22.23 2.19 17.88
C ILE A 256 22.51 0.80 18.44
N THR A 257 23.47 0.70 19.35
CA THR A 257 23.80 -0.53 20.08
C THR A 257 23.49 -0.33 21.56
N PRO A 258 22.29 -0.70 22.04
CA PRO A 258 21.95 -0.55 23.45
C PRO A 258 22.65 -1.62 24.30
N ASN A 259 22.86 -1.33 25.58
CA ASN A 259 23.50 -2.28 26.50
C ASN A 259 22.64 -3.47 26.89
N VAL A 260 21.33 -3.29 26.78
CA VAL A 260 20.30 -4.28 27.10
C VAL A 260 19.31 -4.30 25.94
N ASN A 261 18.55 -5.38 25.82
CA ASN A 261 17.54 -5.54 24.77
C ASN A 261 16.34 -4.60 25.01
N ARG A 262 16.55 -3.30 24.78
CA ARG A 262 15.57 -2.21 24.85
C ARG A 262 15.72 -1.36 23.59
N ILE A 263 14.61 -0.93 23.03
CA ILE A 263 14.55 -0.04 21.88
C ILE A 263 13.62 1.11 22.27
N PHE A 264 14.13 2.33 22.22
CA PHE A 264 13.35 3.54 22.50
C PHE A 264 13.96 4.74 21.78
N ALA A 265 13.56 4.94 20.53
CA ALA A 265 14.12 5.98 19.66
C ALA A 265 13.08 6.51 18.66
N THR A 266 13.40 7.65 18.04
CA THR A 266 12.65 8.21 16.92
C THR A 266 13.52 8.13 15.65
N ILE A 267 12.92 7.77 14.52
CA ILE A 267 13.56 7.78 13.20
C ILE A 267 13.32 9.12 12.52
N TRP A 268 14.40 9.67 11.95
CA TRP A 268 14.36 10.66 10.88
C TRP A 268 14.94 10.05 9.62
N ASP A 269 14.25 10.27 8.50
CA ASP A 269 14.71 9.95 7.15
C ASP A 269 14.59 11.21 6.28
N GLY A 270 15.50 11.40 5.33
CA GLY A 270 15.53 12.54 4.43
C GLY A 270 14.84 12.29 3.08
N GLY A 271 14.52 11.05 2.72
CA GLY A 271 13.93 10.74 1.42
C GLY A 271 14.29 9.35 0.91
N GLY A 272 13.62 8.93 -0.16
CA GLY A 272 13.84 7.61 -0.75
C GLY A 272 12.57 6.78 -0.66
N VAL A 273 12.71 5.48 -0.89
CA VAL A 273 11.68 4.49 -0.62
C VAL A 273 12.19 3.54 0.44
N ASP A 274 11.76 3.76 1.67
CA ASP A 274 12.34 3.17 2.86
C ASP A 274 11.56 1.95 3.34
N THR A 275 12.22 1.09 4.10
CA THR A 275 11.65 -0.17 4.57
C THR A 275 11.96 -0.44 6.03
N TYR A 276 10.92 -0.73 6.81
CA TYR A 276 11.04 -1.43 8.08
C TYR A 276 11.12 -2.94 7.82
N ASP A 277 12.33 -3.51 7.90
CA ASP A 277 12.55 -4.95 7.87
C ASP A 277 12.46 -5.55 9.28
N LEU A 278 11.28 -6.10 9.56
CA LEU A 278 10.92 -6.78 10.80
C LEU A 278 10.76 -8.30 10.61
N SER A 279 11.24 -8.85 9.49
CA SER A 279 11.13 -10.27 9.13
C SER A 279 11.71 -11.26 10.14
N ALA A 280 12.62 -10.78 11.00
CA ALA A 280 13.22 -11.60 12.06
C ALA A 280 12.30 -11.79 13.29
N TYR A 281 11.20 -11.05 13.38
CA TYR A 281 10.30 -11.11 14.52
C TYR A 281 9.27 -12.25 14.40
N THR A 282 8.92 -12.83 15.55
CA THR A 282 7.90 -13.88 15.70
C THR A 282 6.78 -13.45 16.66
N THR A 283 6.90 -12.25 17.22
CA THR A 283 5.93 -11.61 18.09
C THR A 283 4.84 -10.96 17.24
N ARG A 284 3.67 -10.70 17.85
CA ARG A 284 2.65 -9.85 17.25
C ARG A 284 3.12 -8.40 17.19
N LEU A 285 3.46 -7.93 16.01
CA LEU A 285 3.85 -6.56 15.71
C LEU A 285 2.60 -5.66 15.66
N ARG A 286 2.79 -4.38 16.01
CA ARG A 286 1.84 -3.31 15.67
C ARG A 286 2.65 -2.16 15.10
N ILE A 287 2.46 -1.86 13.83
CA ILE A 287 3.31 -0.96 13.05
C ILE A 287 2.43 0.18 12.55
N ASP A 288 2.94 1.39 12.69
CA ASP A 288 2.26 2.63 12.29
C ASP A 288 3.29 3.53 11.59
N LEU A 289 3.20 3.62 10.26
CA LEU A 289 4.14 4.36 9.41
C LEU A 289 3.82 5.86 9.31
N ARG A 290 2.74 6.32 9.94
CA ARG A 290 2.36 7.74 9.88
C ARG A 290 3.37 8.60 10.64
N ALA A 291 3.49 9.86 10.25
CA ALA A 291 4.30 10.84 10.97
C ALA A 291 3.84 10.99 12.42
N GLY A 292 4.78 10.97 13.37
CA GLY A 292 4.48 10.93 14.80
C GLY A 292 3.82 9.63 15.30
N GLY A 293 3.67 8.63 14.42
CA GLY A 293 3.23 7.28 14.75
C GLY A 293 4.27 6.53 15.58
N TYR A 294 3.87 5.36 16.09
CA TYR A 294 4.75 4.51 16.88
C TYR A 294 4.51 3.04 16.60
N SER A 295 5.58 2.27 16.63
CA SER A 295 5.58 0.85 16.34
C SER A 295 6.00 0.03 17.57
N PHE A 296 5.27 -1.05 17.81
CA PHE A 296 5.54 -2.05 18.83
C PHE A 296 6.04 -3.34 18.18
N PHE A 297 7.23 -3.79 18.59
CA PHE A 297 7.84 -5.02 18.10
C PHE A 297 7.73 -6.14 19.13
N SER A 298 8.11 -5.88 20.37
CA SER A 298 8.05 -6.88 21.45
C SER A 298 7.97 -6.21 22.82
N GLN A 299 7.20 -6.84 23.73
CA GLN A 299 7.11 -6.43 25.12
C GLN A 299 8.47 -6.44 25.83
N THR A 300 9.36 -7.38 25.47
CA THR A 300 10.68 -7.49 26.12
C THR A 300 11.64 -6.39 25.69
N GLN A 301 11.31 -5.64 24.65
CA GLN A 301 12.14 -4.58 24.10
C GLN A 301 11.60 -3.18 24.41
N LEU A 302 10.39 -3.07 24.95
CA LEU A 302 9.86 -1.77 25.37
C LEU A 302 10.68 -1.21 26.52
N ALA A 303 10.94 0.10 26.48
CA ALA A 303 11.43 0.83 27.64
C ALA A 303 10.43 0.72 28.79
N ASP A 304 10.92 0.33 29.96
CA ASP A 304 10.16 0.37 31.22
C ASP A 304 10.29 1.79 31.80
N LEU A 305 9.21 2.56 31.70
CA LEU A 305 9.10 3.95 32.11
C LEU A 305 8.59 4.10 33.55
N GLY A 306 8.27 3.00 34.24
CA GLY A 306 7.53 3.06 35.50
C GLY A 306 6.09 3.59 35.34
N GLY A 307 5.38 3.72 36.46
CA GLY A 307 4.00 4.23 36.48
C GLY A 307 2.89 3.23 36.16
N SER A 308 1.66 3.73 36.04
CA SER A 308 0.45 2.91 35.86
C SER A 308 -0.12 2.88 34.44
N LEU A 309 0.27 3.81 33.57
CA LEU A 309 -0.16 3.81 32.17
C LEU A 309 0.60 2.74 31.39
N ASN A 310 -0.04 2.09 30.41
CA ASN A 310 0.57 1.06 29.56
C ASN A 310 1.33 -0.03 30.34
N ASN A 311 0.87 -0.35 31.55
CA ASN A 311 1.52 -1.28 32.48
C ASN A 311 2.99 -0.92 32.81
N GLY A 312 3.33 0.37 32.78
CA GLY A 312 4.66 0.88 33.10
C GLY A 312 5.61 0.98 31.91
N TYR A 313 5.17 0.68 30.69
CA TYR A 313 6.05 0.68 29.50
C TYR A 313 5.73 1.81 28.53
N ALA A 314 6.73 2.18 27.71
CA ALA A 314 6.52 3.00 26.53
C ALA A 314 5.48 2.37 25.57
N ARG A 315 4.76 3.18 24.81
CA ARG A 315 3.76 2.69 23.84
C ARG A 315 4.35 1.98 22.64
N GLY A 316 5.57 2.35 22.27
CA GLY A 316 6.28 1.83 21.12
C GLY A 316 7.77 1.67 21.40
N ASN A 317 8.40 0.83 20.58
CA ASN A 317 9.84 0.68 20.49
C ASN A 317 10.45 1.80 19.65
N ILE A 318 9.83 2.09 18.52
CA ILE A 318 10.27 3.10 17.55
C ILE A 318 9.12 4.05 17.28
N PHE A 319 9.48 5.32 17.10
CA PHE A 319 8.58 6.41 16.76
C PHE A 319 9.03 7.04 15.44
N ASN A 320 8.09 7.59 14.69
CA ASN A 320 8.41 8.37 13.48
C ASN A 320 8.49 9.86 13.83
N ALA A 321 9.42 10.58 13.22
CA ALA A 321 9.45 12.03 13.32
C ALA A 321 8.14 12.66 12.82
N LEU A 322 7.90 13.91 13.23
CA LEU A 322 6.83 14.72 12.65
C LEU A 322 7.27 15.26 11.29
N LEU A 323 6.32 15.50 10.39
CA LEU A 323 6.62 16.15 9.12
C LEU A 323 7.06 17.59 9.34
N TYR A 324 8.17 17.99 8.73
CA TYR A 324 8.57 19.39 8.68
C TYR A 324 7.85 20.10 7.54
N HIS A 325 6.97 21.05 7.88
CA HIS A 325 6.14 21.81 6.93
C HIS A 325 5.31 20.95 5.95
N ASN A 326 4.79 19.81 6.41
CA ASN A 326 4.02 18.84 5.62
C ASN A 326 4.77 18.24 4.42
N ASN A 327 6.11 18.28 4.42
CA ASN A 327 6.89 17.56 3.43
C ASN A 327 6.88 16.06 3.78
N LEU A 328 6.47 15.22 2.84
CA LEU A 328 6.29 13.78 3.01
C LEU A 328 7.60 12.99 2.87
N ALA A 329 8.69 13.63 2.47
CA ALA A 329 9.96 12.95 2.17
C ALA A 329 10.56 12.17 3.35
N SER A 330 10.16 12.46 4.60
CA SER A 330 10.65 11.72 5.78
C SER A 330 9.79 10.54 6.19
N LEU A 331 8.76 10.20 5.40
CA LEU A 331 7.92 9.04 5.67
C LEU A 331 8.66 7.76 5.28
N VAL A 332 8.28 6.67 5.94
CA VAL A 332 8.75 5.33 5.58
C VAL A 332 7.62 4.66 4.80
N GLU A 333 7.94 4.11 3.62
CA GLU A 333 6.95 3.58 2.69
C GLU A 333 6.61 2.12 2.97
N ASN A 334 7.58 1.30 3.39
CA ASN A 334 7.42 -0.15 3.32
C ASN A 334 7.61 -0.87 4.64
N VAL A 335 6.97 -2.03 4.76
CA VAL A 335 7.07 -2.91 5.93
C VAL A 335 7.19 -4.36 5.48
N GLN A 336 8.25 -5.04 5.93
CA GLN A 336 8.33 -6.49 5.94
C GLN A 336 8.09 -6.99 7.36
N ALA A 337 6.88 -7.45 7.67
CA ALA A 337 6.50 -7.90 9.00
C ALA A 337 7.04 -9.30 9.34
N GLY A 338 6.66 -9.83 10.50
CA GLY A 338 7.25 -11.04 11.05
C GLY A 338 6.51 -12.31 10.62
N SER A 339 6.57 -13.31 11.50
CA SER A 339 5.71 -14.52 11.42
C SER A 339 4.59 -14.49 12.48
N GLY A 340 4.31 -13.30 13.02
CA GLY A 340 3.34 -13.05 14.09
C GLY A 340 1.94 -12.81 13.55
N HIS A 341 0.99 -12.42 14.42
CA HIS A 341 -0.33 -11.96 13.96
C HIS A 341 -0.35 -10.45 14.01
N ASP A 342 0.11 -9.83 12.95
CA ASP A 342 0.59 -8.46 12.93
C ASP A 342 -0.52 -7.47 12.59
N THR A 343 -0.27 -6.20 12.87
CA THR A 343 -1.16 -5.11 12.47
C THR A 343 -0.30 -4.00 11.90
N ILE A 344 -0.52 -3.67 10.63
CA ILE A 344 0.27 -2.72 9.86
C ILE A 344 -0.66 -1.61 9.41
N VAL A 345 -0.28 -0.37 9.71
CA VAL A 345 -0.92 0.83 9.22
C VAL A 345 0.12 1.62 8.45
N GLY A 346 -0.10 1.76 7.14
CA GLY A 346 0.66 2.64 6.27
C GLY A 346 0.35 4.10 6.52
N ASN A 347 0.62 4.96 5.55
CA ASN A 347 0.53 6.41 5.67
C ASN A 347 -0.10 7.02 4.41
N GLU A 348 0.24 8.27 4.10
CA GLU A 348 -0.35 9.03 2.98
C GLU A 348 0.42 8.93 1.66
N VAL A 349 1.51 8.16 1.61
CA VAL A 349 2.26 7.84 0.39
C VAL A 349 2.07 6.38 0.03
N SER A 350 2.32 6.02 -1.23
CA SER A 350 2.28 4.63 -1.68
C SER A 350 3.16 3.73 -0.81
N ASN A 351 2.55 2.72 -0.21
CA ASN A 351 3.20 1.77 0.67
C ASN A 351 3.24 0.37 0.06
N THR A 352 4.30 -0.38 0.36
CA THR A 352 4.30 -1.84 0.17
C THR A 352 4.36 -2.55 1.51
N LEU A 353 3.30 -3.31 1.81
CA LEU A 353 3.07 -3.93 3.11
C LEU A 353 3.06 -5.46 2.95
N TRP A 354 4.08 -6.13 3.52
CA TRP A 354 4.16 -7.58 3.60
C TRP A 354 3.83 -8.06 5.02
N GLY A 355 2.71 -8.76 5.20
CA GLY A 355 2.36 -9.47 6.45
C GLY A 355 3.28 -10.67 6.72
N ASN A 356 3.76 -11.29 5.64
CA ASN A 356 4.62 -12.47 5.61
C ASN A 356 3.95 -13.73 6.13
N GLY A 357 3.78 -13.90 7.44
CA GLY A 357 3.13 -15.10 7.95
C GLY A 357 2.41 -14.86 9.24
N GLY A 358 1.33 -15.61 9.44
CA GLY A 358 0.37 -15.40 10.52
C GLY A 358 -0.94 -14.87 9.96
N ASN A 359 -1.73 -14.22 10.81
CA ASN A 359 -3.05 -13.72 10.41
C ASN A 359 -3.01 -12.23 10.69
N ASP A 360 -2.78 -11.46 9.65
CA ASP A 360 -2.35 -10.09 9.70
C ASP A 360 -3.49 -9.15 9.33
N SER A 361 -3.39 -7.91 9.80
CA SER A 361 -4.29 -6.83 9.41
C SER A 361 -3.45 -5.72 8.78
N LEU A 362 -3.65 -5.49 7.49
CA LEU A 362 -2.93 -4.51 6.68
C LEU A 362 -3.90 -3.39 6.31
N GLY A 363 -3.54 -2.15 6.66
CA GLY A 363 -4.20 -0.93 6.22
C GLY A 363 -3.21 -0.06 5.46
N GLY A 364 -3.42 0.20 4.17
CA GLY A 364 -2.55 1.04 3.34
C GLY A 364 -2.62 2.50 3.74
N GLY A 365 -3.81 3.09 3.72
CA GLY A 365 -4.04 4.47 4.08
C GLY A 365 -4.47 5.28 2.87
N ALA A 366 -3.62 6.20 2.43
CA ALA A 366 -3.81 6.91 1.18
C ALA A 366 -2.57 6.74 0.30
N GLY A 367 -2.73 6.89 -1.01
CA GLY A 367 -1.69 6.55 -1.97
C GLY A 367 -2.00 5.20 -2.62
N ASP A 368 -1.27 4.88 -3.68
CA ASP A 368 -1.46 3.62 -4.41
C ASP A 368 -0.65 2.52 -3.71
N ASP A 369 -1.32 1.70 -2.89
CA ASP A 369 -0.67 0.77 -1.97
C ASP A 369 -0.61 -0.65 -2.54
N THR A 370 0.42 -1.42 -2.16
CA THR A 370 0.52 -2.86 -2.44
C THR A 370 0.47 -3.65 -1.13
N LEU A 371 -0.59 -4.44 -0.96
CA LEU A 371 -0.87 -5.22 0.24
C LEU A 371 -0.69 -6.71 -0.04
N ILE A 372 0.25 -7.34 0.68
CA ILE A 372 0.60 -8.75 0.54
C ILE A 372 0.49 -9.39 1.92
N GLY A 373 -0.64 -10.04 2.19
CA GLY A 373 -0.88 -10.73 3.46
C GLY A 373 0.15 -11.85 3.70
N GLY A 374 0.22 -12.80 2.77
CA GLY A 374 1.14 -13.92 2.83
C GLY A 374 0.51 -15.12 3.55
N ALA A 375 1.30 -15.84 4.34
CA ALA A 375 0.88 -17.12 4.87
C ALA A 375 -0.07 -16.98 6.07
N GLY A 376 -1.37 -17.11 5.84
CA GLY A 376 -2.40 -17.25 6.87
C GLY A 376 -3.59 -16.36 6.55
N SER A 377 -4.59 -16.29 7.42
CA SER A 377 -5.85 -15.61 7.06
C SER A 377 -5.75 -14.12 7.32
N ASP A 378 -5.55 -13.34 6.26
CA ASP A 378 -5.23 -11.92 6.37
C ASP A 378 -6.43 -11.01 6.06
N SER A 379 -6.40 -9.80 6.61
CA SER A 379 -7.37 -8.74 6.33
C SER A 379 -6.64 -7.54 5.74
N MET A 380 -6.98 -7.19 4.51
CA MET A 380 -6.32 -6.13 3.75
C MET A 380 -7.32 -5.03 3.38
N SER A 381 -6.95 -3.78 3.63
CA SER A 381 -7.69 -2.59 3.22
C SER A 381 -6.69 -1.55 2.71
N GLY A 382 -6.73 -1.24 1.42
CA GLY A 382 -5.84 -0.33 0.73
C GLY A 382 -6.11 1.09 1.17
N GLY A 383 -7.26 1.65 0.80
CA GLY A 383 -7.79 2.85 1.44
C GLY A 383 -8.23 3.90 0.46
N VAL A 384 -7.40 4.88 0.12
CA VAL A 384 -7.67 5.86 -0.95
C VAL A 384 -6.49 5.87 -1.89
N GLY A 385 -6.71 5.65 -3.18
CA GLY A 385 -5.65 5.42 -4.15
C GLY A 385 -5.97 4.15 -4.93
N ASP A 386 -5.21 3.89 -6.00
CA ASP A 386 -5.40 2.69 -6.80
C ASP A 386 -4.54 1.56 -6.20
N ASP A 387 -5.18 0.68 -5.43
CA ASP A 387 -4.51 -0.30 -4.59
C ASP A 387 -4.40 -1.69 -5.24
N LEU A 388 -3.33 -2.42 -4.89
CA LEU A 388 -3.08 -3.81 -5.28
C LEU A 388 -3.15 -4.74 -4.07
N TYR A 389 -4.11 -5.66 -4.10
CA TYR A 389 -4.27 -6.74 -3.12
C TYR A 389 -3.75 -8.06 -3.69
N VAL A 390 -2.73 -8.65 -3.06
CA VAL A 390 -2.27 -10.00 -3.41
C VAL A 390 -2.92 -11.01 -2.48
N VAL A 391 -3.85 -11.80 -3.04
CA VAL A 391 -4.62 -12.80 -2.31
C VAL A 391 -4.13 -14.20 -2.69
N ASP A 392 -3.41 -14.85 -1.78
CA ASP A 392 -2.79 -16.16 -2.01
C ASP A 392 -3.59 -17.31 -1.37
N ILE A 393 -4.47 -17.03 -0.39
CA ILE A 393 -5.39 -18.04 0.15
C ILE A 393 -6.85 -17.57 0.24
N ALA A 394 -7.78 -18.54 0.16
CA ALA A 394 -9.21 -18.26 0.08
C ALA A 394 -9.81 -17.65 1.37
N THR A 395 -9.05 -17.62 2.46
CA THR A 395 -9.49 -17.03 3.73
C THR A 395 -9.08 -15.58 3.90
N ASP A 396 -8.33 -15.02 2.95
CA ASP A 396 -7.99 -13.60 2.99
C ASP A 396 -9.22 -12.76 2.66
N ILE A 397 -9.27 -11.60 3.28
CA ILE A 397 -10.38 -10.67 3.17
C ILE A 397 -9.84 -9.36 2.60
N VAL A 398 -10.38 -8.97 1.45
CA VAL A 398 -10.19 -7.64 0.86
C VAL A 398 -11.37 -6.75 1.25
N ILE A 399 -11.07 -5.59 1.83
CA ILE A 399 -12.03 -4.60 2.30
C ILE A 399 -11.84 -3.31 1.51
N GLU A 400 -12.80 -3.03 0.62
CA GLU A 400 -12.78 -1.85 -0.24
C GLU A 400 -13.95 -0.89 0.04
N ASN A 401 -13.66 0.40 0.11
CA ASN A 401 -14.63 1.46 0.35
C ASN A 401 -15.18 2.00 -0.97
N LEU A 402 -16.36 2.61 -0.92
CA LEU A 402 -16.95 3.22 -2.11
C LEU A 402 -16.20 4.52 -2.50
N ASN A 403 -15.75 4.60 -3.75
CA ASN A 403 -14.97 5.72 -4.32
C ASN A 403 -13.57 5.91 -3.69
N ALA A 404 -12.90 4.80 -3.38
CA ALA A 404 -11.56 4.79 -2.83
C ALA A 404 -10.47 4.79 -3.91
N GLY A 405 -10.72 4.19 -5.07
CA GLY A 405 -9.77 4.13 -6.16
C GLY A 405 -10.28 3.24 -7.28
N THR A 406 -9.38 2.77 -8.12
CA THR A 406 -9.56 1.66 -9.06
C THR A 406 -8.63 0.53 -8.67
N ASP A 407 -9.17 -0.46 -7.96
CA ASP A 407 -8.35 -1.42 -7.24
C ASP A 407 -8.21 -2.75 -7.97
N ILE A 408 -7.14 -3.47 -7.66
CA ILE A 408 -6.82 -4.76 -8.28
C ILE A 408 -6.67 -5.84 -7.21
N VAL A 409 -7.41 -6.93 -7.36
CA VAL A 409 -7.05 -8.20 -6.72
C VAL A 409 -6.23 -9.04 -7.70
N GLN A 410 -5.05 -9.44 -7.26
CA GLN A 410 -4.21 -10.42 -7.93
C GLN A 410 -4.23 -11.74 -7.15
N THR A 411 -4.52 -12.86 -7.83
CA THR A 411 -4.61 -14.16 -7.17
C THR A 411 -4.15 -15.32 -8.03
N ALA A 412 -3.63 -16.38 -7.40
CA ALA A 412 -3.39 -17.68 -8.02
C ALA A 412 -4.40 -18.76 -7.56
N ILE A 413 -5.44 -18.36 -6.84
CA ILE A 413 -6.50 -19.27 -6.37
C ILE A 413 -7.41 -19.61 -7.54
N ALA A 414 -7.65 -20.91 -7.78
CA ALA A 414 -8.43 -21.40 -8.92
C ALA A 414 -9.90 -20.94 -8.96
N SER A 415 -10.43 -20.36 -7.89
CA SER A 415 -11.76 -19.74 -7.89
C SER A 415 -11.78 -18.57 -6.91
N TYR A 416 -12.16 -17.39 -7.42
CA TYR A 416 -12.20 -16.16 -6.64
C TYR A 416 -13.36 -15.27 -7.07
N ALA A 417 -14.03 -14.65 -6.10
CA ALA A 417 -15.07 -13.67 -6.33
C ALA A 417 -14.65 -12.35 -5.68
N LEU A 418 -14.71 -11.25 -6.44
CA LEU A 418 -14.37 -9.92 -5.92
C LEU A 418 -15.29 -9.52 -4.77
N SER A 419 -14.69 -8.95 -3.72
CA SER A 419 -15.42 -8.15 -2.74
C SER A 419 -16.11 -6.97 -3.43
N ALA A 420 -17.12 -6.38 -2.78
CA ALA A 420 -17.76 -5.17 -3.29
C ALA A 420 -16.73 -4.02 -3.45
N ASN A 421 -16.97 -3.17 -4.45
CA ASN A 421 -16.17 -1.97 -4.77
C ASN A 421 -14.76 -2.22 -5.30
N VAL A 422 -14.33 -3.47 -5.52
CA VAL A 422 -13.08 -3.73 -6.27
C VAL A 422 -13.39 -3.81 -7.75
N GLU A 423 -12.61 -3.13 -8.59
CA GLU A 423 -12.85 -3.04 -10.04
C GLU A 423 -12.16 -4.15 -10.83
N ASN A 424 -10.96 -4.59 -10.42
CA ASN A 424 -10.16 -5.48 -11.27
C ASN A 424 -9.79 -6.79 -10.58
N LEU A 425 -9.83 -7.88 -11.35
CA LEU A 425 -9.38 -9.21 -10.95
C LEU A 425 -8.37 -9.74 -11.97
N THR A 426 -7.16 -10.04 -11.51
CA THR A 426 -6.11 -10.64 -12.35
C THR A 426 -5.73 -12.01 -11.79
N TYR A 427 -5.90 -13.05 -12.59
CA TYR A 427 -5.42 -14.37 -12.26
C TYR A 427 -3.95 -14.55 -12.71
N THR A 428 -3.11 -15.02 -11.79
CA THR A 428 -1.68 -15.27 -12.05
C THR A 428 -1.28 -16.74 -11.92
N GLY A 429 -2.26 -17.62 -11.73
CA GLY A 429 -2.04 -19.06 -11.76
C GLY A 429 -1.90 -19.59 -13.19
N THR A 430 -1.64 -20.89 -13.32
CA THR A 430 -1.41 -21.54 -14.63
C THR A 430 -2.44 -22.62 -14.97
N GLY A 431 -3.38 -22.90 -14.07
CA GLY A 431 -4.47 -23.85 -14.30
C GLY A 431 -5.79 -23.13 -14.45
N ASN A 432 -6.86 -23.87 -14.72
CA ASN A 432 -8.20 -23.32 -14.88
C ASN A 432 -8.62 -22.44 -13.70
N PHE A 433 -9.29 -21.34 -14.02
CA PHE A 433 -9.73 -20.31 -13.11
C PHE A 433 -11.24 -20.07 -13.23
N SER A 434 -11.89 -19.82 -12.09
CA SER A 434 -13.25 -19.30 -12.06
C SER A 434 -13.26 -17.94 -11.36
N GLY A 435 -13.27 -16.88 -12.17
CA GLY A 435 -13.30 -15.50 -11.73
C GLY A 435 -14.74 -14.96 -11.73
N THR A 436 -15.17 -14.39 -10.62
CA THR A 436 -16.46 -13.68 -10.53
C THR A 436 -16.25 -12.24 -10.07
N GLY A 437 -16.80 -11.27 -10.77
CA GLY A 437 -16.82 -9.87 -10.37
C GLY A 437 -17.89 -9.57 -9.33
N ASN A 438 -18.32 -8.32 -9.26
CA ASN A 438 -19.31 -7.83 -8.31
C ASN A 438 -20.46 -7.08 -9.02
N GLY A 439 -20.86 -5.91 -8.52
CA GLY A 439 -21.93 -5.08 -9.10
C GLY A 439 -21.43 -3.82 -9.83
N ALA A 440 -20.11 -3.62 -9.86
CA ALA A 440 -19.42 -2.52 -10.53
C ALA A 440 -19.06 -2.90 -11.98
N ALA A 441 -18.47 -1.99 -12.74
CA ALA A 441 -17.87 -2.33 -14.03
C ALA A 441 -16.50 -2.97 -13.77
N ASN A 442 -16.41 -4.29 -13.92
CA ASN A 442 -15.23 -5.07 -13.60
C ASN A 442 -14.36 -5.38 -14.82
N THR A 443 -13.03 -5.36 -14.64
CA THR A 443 -12.09 -5.99 -15.59
C THR A 443 -11.58 -7.30 -14.98
N ILE A 444 -11.85 -8.43 -15.63
CA ILE A 444 -11.42 -9.75 -15.17
C ILE A 444 -10.49 -10.34 -16.23
N THR A 445 -9.24 -10.62 -15.83
CA THR A 445 -8.22 -11.27 -16.67
C THR A 445 -7.96 -12.68 -16.15
N GLY A 446 -8.21 -13.68 -17.00
CA GLY A 446 -7.86 -15.08 -16.83
C GLY A 446 -6.36 -15.35 -17.03
N GLY A 447 -6.03 -16.62 -17.22
CA GLY A 447 -4.68 -17.11 -17.45
C GLY A 447 -4.62 -18.07 -18.64
N ALA A 448 -3.61 -18.94 -18.68
CA ALA A 448 -3.45 -19.90 -19.78
C ALA A 448 -4.31 -21.17 -19.66
N GLY A 449 -5.27 -21.19 -18.73
CA GLY A 449 -6.13 -22.35 -18.45
C GLY A 449 -7.51 -22.18 -19.08
N ASN A 450 -8.32 -23.24 -19.05
CA ASN A 450 -9.71 -23.14 -19.51
C ASN A 450 -10.54 -22.48 -18.40
N ASP A 451 -10.74 -21.18 -18.52
CA ASP A 451 -11.26 -20.31 -17.49
C ASP A 451 -12.76 -20.07 -17.65
N THR A 452 -13.41 -19.70 -16.55
CA THR A 452 -14.82 -19.29 -16.54
C THR A 452 -14.91 -17.94 -15.88
N LEU A 453 -15.17 -16.90 -16.68
CA LEU A 453 -15.20 -15.52 -16.26
C LEU A 453 -16.64 -15.00 -16.25
N ASN A 454 -17.06 -14.47 -15.11
CA ASN A 454 -18.37 -13.86 -14.93
C ASN A 454 -18.20 -12.48 -14.30
N GLY A 455 -18.47 -11.41 -15.04
CA GLY A 455 -18.36 -10.03 -14.56
C GLY A 455 -19.29 -9.73 -13.38
N GLY A 456 -20.38 -10.48 -13.25
CA GLY A 456 -21.45 -10.16 -12.32
C GLY A 456 -22.39 -9.15 -12.99
N ALA A 457 -22.94 -8.23 -12.20
CA ALA A 457 -23.71 -7.15 -12.77
C ALA A 457 -22.78 -5.98 -13.07
N GLY A 458 -22.90 -5.35 -14.22
CA GLY A 458 -21.97 -4.28 -14.57
C GLY A 458 -21.93 -4.12 -16.07
N ALA A 459 -21.04 -3.28 -16.57
CA ALA A 459 -20.64 -3.35 -17.97
C ALA A 459 -19.17 -3.77 -17.93
N ASP A 460 -18.93 -5.07 -18.07
CA ASP A 460 -17.67 -5.70 -17.67
C ASP A 460 -16.74 -5.94 -18.86
N THR A 461 -15.46 -6.11 -18.58
CA THR A 461 -14.44 -6.52 -19.56
C THR A 461 -13.86 -7.86 -19.14
N LEU A 462 -14.08 -8.89 -19.93
CA LEU A 462 -13.64 -10.25 -19.66
C LEU A 462 -12.55 -10.65 -20.67
N ILE A 463 -11.39 -11.04 -20.17
CA ILE A 463 -10.19 -11.34 -20.97
C ILE A 463 -9.73 -12.76 -20.59
N GLY A 464 -9.83 -13.73 -21.49
CA GLY A 464 -9.48 -15.13 -21.21
C GLY A 464 -8.00 -15.41 -21.18
N ALA A 465 -7.32 -14.92 -22.21
CA ALA A 465 -5.97 -15.28 -22.62
C ALA A 465 -5.94 -16.62 -23.35
N SER A 466 -5.17 -17.61 -22.92
CA SER A 466 -5.06 -18.88 -23.66
C SER A 466 -5.88 -19.97 -22.99
N GLY A 467 -6.46 -20.88 -23.75
CA GLY A 467 -7.30 -21.95 -23.23
C GLY A 467 -8.70 -21.89 -23.84
N ASP A 468 -9.50 -22.93 -23.60
CA ASP A 468 -10.91 -22.90 -24.02
C ASP A 468 -11.73 -22.23 -22.91
N ASP A 469 -11.99 -20.94 -23.08
CA ASP A 469 -12.59 -20.09 -22.05
C ASP A 469 -14.12 -19.98 -22.17
N THR A 470 -14.74 -19.67 -21.04
CA THR A 470 -16.18 -19.46 -20.95
C THR A 470 -16.51 -18.11 -20.32
N TYR A 471 -17.19 -17.26 -21.08
CA TYR A 471 -17.67 -15.94 -20.69
C TYR A 471 -19.13 -16.00 -20.30
N VAL A 472 -19.49 -15.50 -19.12
CA VAL A 472 -20.89 -15.25 -18.77
C VAL A 472 -21.19 -13.78 -19.08
N VAL A 473 -22.00 -13.56 -20.12
CA VAL A 473 -22.44 -12.23 -20.54
C VAL A 473 -23.90 -12.04 -20.14
N ASP A 474 -24.13 -11.26 -19.10
CA ASP A 474 -25.47 -10.98 -18.57
C ASP A 474 -25.92 -9.52 -18.78
N ASN A 475 -24.99 -8.65 -19.18
CA ASN A 475 -25.25 -7.27 -19.54
C ASN A 475 -24.82 -7.00 -21.00
N ALA A 476 -25.62 -6.20 -21.72
CA ALA A 476 -25.29 -5.81 -23.09
C ALA A 476 -24.06 -4.88 -23.20
N GLY A 477 -23.61 -4.32 -22.07
CA GLY A 477 -22.39 -3.55 -21.96
C GLY A 477 -21.13 -4.40 -21.75
N ASP A 478 -21.26 -5.71 -21.52
CA ASP A 478 -20.11 -6.60 -21.33
C ASP A 478 -19.33 -6.74 -22.64
N THR A 479 -18.01 -6.77 -22.52
CA THR A 479 -17.07 -6.98 -23.61
C THR A 479 -16.19 -8.19 -23.32
N VAL A 480 -15.92 -8.96 -24.36
CA VAL A 480 -15.06 -10.15 -24.33
C VAL A 480 -13.87 -9.88 -25.24
N THR A 481 -12.67 -10.19 -24.76
CA THR A 481 -11.42 -10.04 -25.52
C THR A 481 -10.70 -11.37 -25.59
N GLU A 482 -10.55 -11.87 -26.81
CA GLU A 482 -9.77 -13.06 -27.18
C GLU A 482 -8.73 -12.73 -28.25
N ASN A 483 -7.76 -13.62 -28.46
CA ASN A 483 -6.90 -13.56 -29.64
C ASN A 483 -6.97 -14.86 -30.46
N ALA A 484 -6.69 -14.71 -31.75
CA ALA A 484 -6.60 -15.83 -32.68
C ALA A 484 -5.64 -16.94 -32.22
N ASP A 485 -6.06 -18.19 -32.44
CA ASP A 485 -5.33 -19.43 -32.14
C ASP A 485 -5.08 -19.69 -30.63
N GLU A 486 -5.86 -19.08 -29.72
CA GLU A 486 -5.70 -19.23 -28.26
C GLU A 486 -6.61 -20.30 -27.61
N GLY A 487 -7.64 -20.78 -28.31
CA GLY A 487 -8.55 -21.79 -27.77
C GLY A 487 -9.80 -21.97 -28.62
N MET A 488 -10.81 -22.64 -28.07
CA MET A 488 -12.17 -22.62 -28.58
C MET A 488 -13.14 -22.10 -27.52
N ASP A 489 -13.59 -20.87 -27.73
CA ASP A 489 -14.15 -20.04 -26.66
C ASP A 489 -15.68 -20.01 -26.71
N THR A 490 -16.29 -19.83 -25.53
CA THR A 490 -17.75 -19.88 -25.38
C THR A 490 -18.30 -18.66 -24.66
N ILE A 491 -19.19 -17.93 -25.32
CA ILE A 491 -20.09 -16.99 -24.66
C ILE A 491 -21.36 -17.71 -24.21
N ARG A 492 -21.69 -17.58 -22.92
CA ARG A 492 -22.96 -17.96 -22.31
C ARG A 492 -23.75 -16.72 -21.96
N THR A 493 -24.99 -16.63 -22.44
CA THR A 493 -25.83 -15.47 -22.17
C THR A 493 -27.28 -15.83 -21.89
N ALA A 494 -27.95 -15.01 -21.08
CA ALA A 494 -29.40 -15.05 -20.89
C ALA A 494 -30.10 -13.84 -21.53
N LEU A 495 -29.36 -12.98 -22.24
CA LEU A 495 -29.91 -11.84 -22.98
C LEU A 495 -30.83 -12.33 -24.10
N ALA A 496 -31.92 -11.61 -24.34
CA ALA A 496 -32.89 -11.98 -25.39
C ALA A 496 -32.28 -11.94 -26.81
N SER A 497 -31.17 -11.24 -26.99
CA SER A 497 -30.41 -11.23 -28.24
C SER A 497 -28.91 -11.02 -27.95
N TYR A 498 -28.05 -11.72 -28.67
CA TYR A 498 -26.60 -11.52 -28.61
C TYR A 498 -25.94 -11.82 -29.95
N SER A 499 -24.89 -11.07 -30.30
CA SER A 499 -24.21 -11.15 -31.59
C SER A 499 -22.70 -11.23 -31.41
N LEU A 500 -22.08 -12.28 -31.94
CA LEU A 500 -20.62 -12.43 -31.98
C LEU A 500 -19.95 -11.54 -33.03
N ALA A 501 -20.70 -10.92 -33.95
CA ALA A 501 -20.12 -10.09 -35.02
C ALA A 501 -19.11 -9.01 -34.59
N ALA A 502 -19.16 -8.54 -33.34
CA ALA A 502 -18.21 -7.56 -32.78
C ALA A 502 -17.17 -8.19 -31.83
N VAL A 503 -17.27 -9.49 -31.57
CA VAL A 503 -16.36 -10.27 -30.73
C VAL A 503 -15.52 -11.15 -31.65
N ALA A 504 -14.27 -10.76 -31.83
CA ALA A 504 -13.32 -11.55 -32.62
C ALA A 504 -12.94 -12.83 -31.85
N ASP A 505 -12.53 -13.85 -32.59
CA ASP A 505 -11.86 -15.04 -32.05
C ASP A 505 -12.68 -15.78 -30.97
N VAL A 506 -14.02 -15.78 -31.11
CA VAL A 506 -14.94 -16.59 -30.28
C VAL A 506 -15.80 -17.46 -31.19
N GLU A 507 -15.81 -18.76 -30.93
CA GLU A 507 -16.45 -19.77 -31.78
C GLU A 507 -17.84 -20.20 -31.29
N ASN A 508 -18.12 -20.13 -29.98
CA ASN A 508 -19.35 -20.71 -29.44
C ASN A 508 -20.25 -19.67 -28.77
N LEU A 509 -21.55 -19.74 -29.08
CA LEU A 509 -22.60 -18.97 -28.40
C LEU A 509 -23.65 -19.91 -27.84
N THR A 510 -23.84 -19.89 -26.53
CA THR A 510 -24.86 -20.71 -25.84
C THR A 510 -25.85 -19.84 -25.09
N TYR A 511 -27.12 -19.92 -25.47
CA TYR A 511 -28.21 -19.33 -24.70
C TYR A 511 -28.51 -20.18 -23.46
N THR A 512 -28.58 -19.52 -22.30
CA THR A 512 -28.87 -20.15 -21.00
C THR A 512 -30.19 -19.68 -20.39
N GLY A 513 -30.88 -18.76 -21.07
CA GLY A 513 -32.20 -18.27 -20.65
C GLY A 513 -33.33 -19.21 -21.05
N VAL A 514 -34.57 -18.73 -20.87
CA VAL A 514 -35.80 -19.51 -21.12
C VAL A 514 -36.79 -18.81 -22.07
N ALA A 515 -36.48 -17.57 -22.48
CA ALA A 515 -37.29 -16.79 -23.41
C ALA A 515 -36.83 -17.03 -24.85
N ALA A 516 -37.56 -16.50 -25.83
CA ALA A 516 -37.10 -16.49 -27.21
C ALA A 516 -35.77 -15.73 -27.32
N PHE A 517 -34.84 -16.31 -28.05
CA PHE A 517 -33.48 -15.84 -28.23
C PHE A 517 -33.21 -15.49 -29.69
N THR A 518 -32.41 -14.44 -29.93
CA THR A 518 -31.82 -14.16 -31.23
C THR A 518 -30.31 -14.21 -31.12
N GLY A 519 -29.70 -15.25 -31.66
CA GLY A 519 -28.25 -15.44 -31.68
C GLY A 519 -27.68 -15.19 -33.08
N THR A 520 -26.64 -14.36 -33.16
CA THR A 520 -25.91 -14.13 -34.41
C THR A 520 -24.43 -14.45 -34.21
N GLY A 521 -23.81 -15.19 -35.13
CA GLY A 521 -22.38 -15.48 -35.12
C GLY A 521 -21.52 -14.36 -35.72
N ASN A 522 -20.31 -14.70 -36.12
CA ASN A 522 -19.30 -13.84 -36.74
C ASN A 522 -18.86 -14.40 -38.10
N GLY A 523 -17.57 -14.36 -38.42
CA GLY A 523 -17.03 -14.87 -39.69
C GLY A 523 -16.25 -16.18 -39.53
N LEU A 524 -16.29 -16.78 -38.35
CA LEU A 524 -15.65 -18.05 -37.98
C LEU A 524 -16.68 -19.18 -38.08
N ASP A 525 -16.22 -20.43 -37.97
CA ASP A 525 -17.11 -21.59 -37.89
C ASP A 525 -17.75 -21.65 -36.49
N ASN A 526 -18.93 -21.05 -36.32
CA ASN A 526 -19.56 -20.91 -35.02
C ASN A 526 -20.45 -22.09 -34.63
N THR A 527 -20.48 -22.45 -33.35
CA THR A 527 -21.57 -23.28 -32.79
C THR A 527 -22.51 -22.42 -31.96
N ILE A 528 -23.75 -22.25 -32.44
CA ILE A 528 -24.78 -21.46 -31.78
C ILE A 528 -25.87 -22.39 -31.23
N ARG A 529 -26.13 -22.32 -29.93
CA ARG A 529 -27.15 -23.09 -29.23
C ARG A 529 -28.24 -22.20 -28.64
N GLY A 530 -29.48 -22.38 -29.11
CA GLY A 530 -30.71 -21.82 -28.56
C GLY A 530 -31.19 -22.54 -27.30
N GLY A 531 -32.41 -22.19 -26.88
CA GLY A 531 -33.09 -22.67 -25.70
C GLY A 531 -34.31 -23.54 -26.00
N ALA A 532 -35.40 -23.27 -25.28
CA ALA A 532 -36.66 -24.03 -25.38
C ALA A 532 -37.82 -23.19 -25.94
N ALA A 533 -37.54 -21.97 -26.36
CA ALA A 533 -38.51 -21.05 -26.93
C ALA A 533 -38.31 -20.96 -28.45
N ALA A 534 -39.12 -20.18 -29.15
CA ALA A 534 -38.95 -19.98 -30.59
C ALA A 534 -37.77 -19.04 -30.85
N ASP A 535 -36.64 -19.61 -31.23
CA ASP A 535 -35.36 -18.90 -31.36
C ASP A 535 -35.04 -18.55 -32.82
N ILE A 536 -34.22 -17.53 -33.01
CA ILE A 536 -33.70 -17.11 -34.31
C ILE A 536 -32.18 -17.22 -34.26
N LEU A 537 -31.60 -18.16 -35.01
CA LEU A 537 -30.17 -18.41 -35.04
C LEU A 537 -29.62 -18.09 -36.43
N ASP A 538 -28.62 -17.23 -36.47
CA ASP A 538 -27.92 -16.79 -37.68
C ASP A 538 -26.43 -17.05 -37.49
N GLY A 539 -25.84 -17.95 -38.27
CA GLY A 539 -24.42 -18.29 -38.16
C GLY A 539 -23.50 -17.13 -38.52
N GLY A 540 -23.97 -16.20 -39.35
CA GLY A 540 -23.08 -15.27 -40.01
C GLY A 540 -22.40 -15.97 -41.19
N ALA A 541 -21.12 -15.72 -41.40
CA ALA A 541 -20.36 -16.40 -42.44
C ALA A 541 -19.47 -17.47 -41.81
N GLY A 542 -19.20 -18.55 -42.52
CA GLY A 542 -18.42 -19.68 -42.00
C GLY A 542 -19.17 -20.98 -42.23
N ALA A 543 -18.64 -22.09 -41.74
CA ALA A 543 -19.36 -23.35 -41.69
C ALA A 543 -19.94 -23.54 -40.28
N ASP A 544 -21.18 -23.08 -40.08
CA ASP A 544 -21.74 -22.95 -38.74
C ASP A 544 -22.52 -24.19 -38.29
N THR A 545 -22.64 -24.41 -36.98
CA THR A 545 -23.56 -25.39 -36.38
C THR A 545 -24.62 -24.68 -35.56
N LEU A 546 -25.86 -24.70 -36.05
CA LEU A 546 -27.02 -24.04 -35.42
C LEU A 546 -27.92 -25.08 -34.75
N ILE A 547 -28.10 -24.95 -33.43
CA ILE A 547 -28.85 -25.90 -32.58
C ILE A 547 -29.97 -25.14 -31.87
N GLY A 548 -31.21 -25.18 -32.39
CA GLY A 548 -32.37 -24.44 -31.86
C GLY A 548 -32.86 -24.97 -30.52
N GLY A 549 -33.10 -26.29 -30.44
CA GLY A 549 -33.47 -26.96 -29.20
C GLY A 549 -34.91 -27.42 -29.21
N VAL A 550 -35.75 -26.79 -28.39
CA VAL A 550 -37.21 -26.99 -28.41
C VAL A 550 -37.85 -25.65 -28.72
N GLY A 551 -39.01 -25.64 -29.38
CA GLY A 551 -39.62 -24.40 -29.84
C GLY A 551 -39.77 -24.43 -31.33
N ASN A 552 -40.39 -23.40 -31.91
CA ASN A 552 -40.46 -23.28 -33.36
C ASN A 552 -39.32 -22.36 -33.80
N ASP A 553 -38.20 -22.96 -34.17
CA ASP A 553 -36.95 -22.23 -34.37
C ASP A 553 -36.79 -21.77 -35.82
N THR A 554 -36.05 -20.68 -36.00
CA THR A 554 -35.72 -20.11 -37.31
C THR A 554 -34.22 -20.04 -37.46
N TYR A 555 -33.71 -20.72 -38.49
CA TYR A 555 -32.31 -20.74 -38.86
C TYR A 555 -32.09 -19.87 -40.09
N ILE A 556 -31.09 -19.00 -40.05
CA ILE A 556 -30.60 -18.27 -41.23
C ILE A 556 -29.36 -19.02 -41.71
N VAL A 557 -29.44 -19.55 -42.92
CA VAL A 557 -28.37 -20.35 -43.54
C VAL A 557 -27.91 -19.64 -44.81
N ASP A 558 -26.66 -19.23 -44.82
CA ASP A 558 -26.04 -18.53 -45.96
C ASP A 558 -24.81 -19.23 -46.54
N ASP A 559 -24.29 -20.25 -45.85
CA ASP A 559 -23.27 -21.17 -46.35
C ASP A 559 -23.85 -22.59 -46.55
N LEU A 560 -23.29 -23.35 -47.50
CA LEU A 560 -23.73 -24.72 -47.77
C LEU A 560 -23.18 -25.73 -46.75
N ASP A 561 -22.11 -25.38 -46.06
CA ASP A 561 -21.47 -26.21 -45.02
C ASP A 561 -22.10 -25.99 -43.63
N ASP A 562 -23.07 -25.08 -43.51
CA ASP A 562 -23.89 -24.90 -42.30
C ASP A 562 -24.68 -26.18 -41.94
N ILE A 563 -24.64 -26.54 -40.67
CA ILE A 563 -25.32 -27.67 -40.06
C ILE A 563 -26.44 -27.16 -39.15
N VAL A 564 -27.69 -27.47 -39.51
CA VAL A 564 -28.84 -27.29 -38.63
C VAL A 564 -29.13 -28.57 -37.87
N SER A 565 -29.23 -28.48 -36.54
CA SER A 565 -29.48 -29.61 -35.64
C SER A 565 -30.76 -29.42 -34.84
N GLU A 566 -31.71 -30.32 -35.08
CA GLU A 566 -33.03 -30.30 -34.45
C GLU A 566 -33.40 -31.59 -33.70
N VAL A 567 -34.25 -31.44 -32.68
CA VAL A 567 -34.76 -32.56 -31.89
C VAL A 567 -36.11 -33.03 -32.42
N ALA A 568 -36.31 -34.36 -32.47
CA ALA A 568 -37.56 -34.94 -32.96
C ALA A 568 -38.78 -34.49 -32.13
N ASN A 569 -39.81 -33.96 -32.80
CA ASN A 569 -41.05 -33.45 -32.19
C ASN A 569 -40.84 -32.24 -31.27
N ALA A 570 -39.81 -31.42 -31.53
CA ALA A 570 -39.47 -30.27 -30.70
C ALA A 570 -40.12 -28.97 -31.17
N GLY A 571 -40.73 -28.93 -32.35
CA GLY A 571 -41.23 -27.70 -32.93
C GLY A 571 -41.85 -27.82 -34.30
N THR A 572 -41.91 -26.69 -34.98
CA THR A 572 -42.14 -26.58 -36.43
C THR A 572 -41.16 -25.54 -36.94
N ASP A 573 -40.07 -26.04 -37.52
CA ASP A 573 -38.83 -25.28 -37.63
C ASP A 573 -38.62 -24.79 -39.07
N LEU A 574 -37.95 -23.66 -39.19
CA LEU A 574 -37.83 -22.91 -40.44
C LEU A 574 -36.36 -22.63 -40.76
N ILE A 575 -35.91 -23.10 -41.91
CA ILE A 575 -34.68 -22.58 -42.54
C ILE A 575 -35.05 -21.45 -43.50
N ARG A 576 -34.41 -20.30 -43.31
CA ARG A 576 -34.40 -19.16 -44.23
C ARG A 576 -33.03 -19.11 -44.89
N THR A 577 -32.99 -19.11 -46.23
CA THR A 577 -31.71 -19.11 -46.95
C THR A 577 -31.65 -18.07 -48.06
N VAL A 578 -30.44 -17.57 -48.32
CA VAL A 578 -30.10 -16.74 -49.48
C VAL A 578 -29.40 -17.53 -50.58
N LEU A 579 -29.11 -18.81 -50.35
CA LEU A 579 -28.47 -19.70 -51.32
C LEU A 579 -29.42 -19.96 -52.49
N SER A 580 -28.91 -19.88 -53.73
CA SER A 580 -29.71 -20.14 -54.93
C SER A 580 -30.19 -21.60 -55.05
N ALA A 581 -29.63 -22.50 -54.24
CA ALA A 581 -30.11 -23.88 -54.11
C ALA A 581 -29.89 -24.38 -52.67
N TYR A 582 -30.91 -25.01 -52.08
CA TYR A 582 -30.79 -25.60 -50.74
C TYR A 582 -31.75 -26.79 -50.59
N GLN A 583 -31.34 -27.81 -49.84
CA GLN A 583 -32.08 -29.06 -49.72
C GLN A 583 -32.16 -29.51 -48.26
N LEU A 584 -33.36 -29.85 -47.79
CA LEU A 584 -33.58 -30.40 -46.44
C LEU A 584 -33.29 -31.90 -46.35
N THR A 585 -32.88 -32.56 -47.44
CA THR A 585 -32.80 -34.03 -47.53
C THR A 585 -31.89 -34.67 -46.47
N SER A 586 -30.86 -33.96 -46.02
CA SER A 586 -29.94 -34.38 -44.94
C SER A 586 -30.25 -33.75 -43.58
N ILE A 587 -31.26 -32.88 -43.51
CA ILE A 587 -31.64 -32.14 -42.30
C ILE A 587 -32.94 -32.74 -41.76
N ALA A 588 -32.80 -33.53 -40.71
CA ALA A 588 -33.94 -34.12 -40.04
C ALA A 588 -34.71 -33.08 -39.23
N HIS A 589 -36.03 -33.30 -39.08
CA HIS A 589 -36.90 -32.53 -38.19
C HIS A 589 -37.11 -31.04 -38.53
N VAL A 590 -36.70 -30.58 -39.72
CA VAL A 590 -37.06 -29.25 -40.22
C VAL A 590 -38.22 -29.38 -41.22
N GLU A 591 -39.32 -28.67 -40.95
CA GLU A 591 -40.52 -28.72 -41.79
C GLU A 591 -40.57 -27.61 -42.84
N LYS A 592 -39.95 -26.45 -42.61
CA LYS A 592 -40.11 -25.29 -43.50
C LYS A 592 -38.78 -24.84 -44.10
N LEU A 593 -38.80 -24.53 -45.39
CA LEU A 593 -37.71 -23.90 -46.14
C LEU A 593 -38.25 -22.67 -46.85
N ALA A 594 -37.63 -21.52 -46.63
CA ALA A 594 -38.00 -20.26 -47.28
C ALA A 594 -36.79 -19.58 -47.91
N PHE A 595 -36.85 -19.31 -49.20
CA PHE A 595 -35.87 -18.48 -49.87
C PHE A 595 -36.13 -17.00 -49.57
N ILE A 596 -35.10 -16.30 -49.11
CA ILE A 596 -35.14 -14.87 -48.79
C ILE A 596 -34.15 -14.05 -49.60
N GLY A 597 -33.42 -14.70 -50.52
CA GLY A 597 -32.51 -14.05 -51.45
C GLY A 597 -33.22 -13.39 -52.63
N ALA A 598 -32.43 -12.97 -53.61
CA ALA A 598 -32.92 -12.43 -54.87
C ALA A 598 -32.50 -13.35 -56.03
N GLY A 599 -33.36 -13.47 -57.04
CA GLY A 599 -33.12 -14.35 -58.20
C GLY A 599 -33.86 -15.68 -58.09
N ASP A 600 -33.48 -16.60 -58.97
CA ASP A 600 -34.07 -17.93 -59.08
C ASP A 600 -33.55 -18.85 -57.95
N PHE A 601 -34.43 -19.68 -57.39
CA PHE A 601 -34.13 -20.60 -56.29
C PHE A 601 -34.48 -22.05 -56.64
N VAL A 602 -33.63 -22.99 -56.21
CA VAL A 602 -33.90 -24.44 -56.25
C VAL A 602 -34.01 -24.98 -54.82
N GLY A 603 -35.23 -25.21 -54.36
CA GLY A 603 -35.52 -25.70 -53.00
C GLY A 603 -36.02 -27.14 -53.01
N THR A 604 -35.43 -28.01 -52.19
CA THR A 604 -35.91 -29.40 -52.02
C THR A 604 -36.26 -29.69 -50.56
N GLY A 605 -37.47 -30.21 -50.31
CA GLY A 605 -37.91 -30.70 -49.01
C GLY A 605 -37.24 -32.02 -48.58
N ASN A 606 -37.76 -32.62 -47.51
CA ASN A 606 -37.32 -33.92 -46.98
C ASN A 606 -38.47 -34.93 -47.01
N ALA A 607 -38.54 -35.83 -46.01
CA ALA A 607 -39.58 -36.85 -45.93
C ALA A 607 -40.80 -36.44 -45.07
N LEU A 608 -40.77 -35.23 -44.51
CA LEU A 608 -41.82 -34.67 -43.64
C LEU A 608 -42.91 -34.02 -44.50
N ALA A 609 -43.91 -33.40 -43.84
CA ALA A 609 -44.87 -32.55 -44.54
C ALA A 609 -44.28 -31.13 -44.65
N ASN A 610 -43.57 -30.86 -45.73
CA ASN A 610 -42.78 -29.64 -45.86
C ASN A 610 -43.58 -28.43 -46.33
N VAL A 611 -43.19 -27.23 -45.91
CA VAL A 611 -43.57 -25.97 -46.57
C VAL A 611 -42.32 -25.39 -47.22
N VAL A 612 -42.25 -25.43 -48.55
CA VAL A 612 -41.13 -24.87 -49.32
C VAL A 612 -41.60 -23.62 -50.04
N SER A 613 -40.99 -22.48 -49.75
CA SER A 613 -41.33 -21.17 -50.31
C SER A 613 -40.18 -20.58 -51.12
N GLY A 614 -40.45 -20.22 -52.37
CA GLY A 614 -39.58 -19.42 -53.23
C GLY A 614 -39.71 -17.91 -52.98
N GLY A 615 -39.07 -17.13 -53.85
CA GLY A 615 -39.00 -15.68 -53.80
C GLY A 615 -39.69 -15.01 -54.99
N SER A 616 -38.96 -14.11 -55.65
CA SER A 616 -39.47 -13.36 -56.81
C SER A 616 -38.85 -13.79 -58.14
N GLY A 617 -38.03 -14.84 -58.14
CA GLY A 617 -37.38 -15.41 -59.31
C GLY A 617 -38.17 -16.56 -59.91
N ASN A 618 -37.63 -17.20 -60.94
CA ASN A 618 -38.23 -18.40 -61.52
C ASN A 618 -37.79 -19.61 -60.69
N ASP A 619 -38.61 -19.99 -59.71
CA ASP A 619 -38.17 -20.93 -58.69
C ASP A 619 -38.52 -22.38 -59.05
N THR A 620 -37.62 -23.32 -58.75
CA THR A 620 -37.87 -24.76 -58.85
C THR A 620 -38.01 -25.33 -57.44
N LEU A 621 -39.24 -25.69 -57.07
CA LEU A 621 -39.57 -26.20 -55.74
C LEU A 621 -39.94 -27.69 -55.82
N ASP A 622 -39.21 -28.52 -55.08
CA ASP A 622 -39.45 -29.95 -54.92
C ASP A 622 -39.85 -30.25 -53.48
N GLY A 623 -41.04 -30.80 -53.27
CA GLY A 623 -41.51 -31.18 -51.93
C GLY A 623 -40.74 -32.35 -51.33
N GLY A 624 -40.08 -33.17 -52.16
CA GLY A 624 -39.52 -34.44 -51.74
C GLY A 624 -40.62 -35.49 -51.61
N THR A 625 -40.68 -36.17 -50.47
CA THR A 625 -41.76 -37.13 -50.19
C THR A 625 -42.56 -36.64 -49.00
N GLY A 626 -43.88 -36.66 -49.06
CA GLY A 626 -44.67 -36.16 -47.95
C GLY A 626 -45.99 -35.60 -48.43
N VAL A 627 -46.61 -34.78 -47.58
CA VAL A 627 -47.75 -33.95 -47.98
C VAL A 627 -47.29 -32.51 -47.89
N ASP A 628 -46.77 -32.01 -49.01
CA ASP A 628 -46.02 -30.77 -49.04
C ASP A 628 -46.87 -29.59 -49.52
N THR A 629 -46.49 -28.40 -49.08
CA THR A 629 -47.03 -27.12 -49.55
C THR A 629 -45.90 -26.34 -50.22
N LEU A 630 -46.01 -26.16 -51.54
CA LEU A 630 -45.03 -25.42 -52.33
C LEU A 630 -45.58 -24.04 -52.69
N ILE A 631 -44.82 -22.98 -52.41
CA ILE A 631 -45.21 -21.58 -52.60
C ILE A 631 -44.14 -20.91 -53.46
N GLY A 632 -44.30 -20.86 -54.78
CA GLY A 632 -43.28 -20.30 -55.69
C GLY A 632 -43.03 -18.81 -55.50
N GLY A 633 -44.10 -18.03 -55.30
CA GLY A 633 -44.00 -16.58 -55.13
C GLY A 633 -44.31 -15.85 -56.43
N ALA A 634 -43.41 -14.98 -56.88
CA ALA A 634 -43.51 -14.29 -58.16
C ALA A 634 -42.47 -14.85 -59.14
N GLY A 635 -42.78 -14.87 -60.43
CA GLY A 635 -41.92 -15.49 -61.44
C GLY A 635 -42.63 -16.64 -62.16
N ASP A 636 -41.92 -17.30 -63.06
CA ASP A 636 -42.39 -18.52 -63.73
C ASP A 636 -41.86 -19.74 -62.98
N ASP A 637 -42.61 -20.22 -62.00
CA ASP A 637 -42.19 -21.29 -61.09
C ASP A 637 -42.44 -22.71 -61.62
N ILE A 638 -41.58 -23.64 -61.21
CA ILE A 638 -41.68 -25.08 -61.46
C ILE A 638 -41.92 -25.81 -60.13
N TYR A 639 -42.98 -26.60 -60.07
CA TYR A 639 -43.36 -27.41 -58.91
C TYR A 639 -43.13 -28.90 -59.21
N ILE A 640 -42.30 -29.56 -58.40
CA ILE A 640 -42.05 -31.00 -58.43
C ILE A 640 -42.79 -31.60 -57.23
N VAL A 641 -43.75 -32.48 -57.51
CA VAL A 641 -44.71 -33.06 -56.54
C VAL A 641 -44.75 -34.58 -56.62
#